data_AF-A0A6L7CN25-F1
#
_entry.id   AF-A0A6L7CN25-F1
#
_cell.length_a   1.000
_cell.length_b   1.000
_cell.length_c   1.000
_cell.angle_alpha   90.00
_cell.angle_beta   90.00
_cell.angle_gamma   90.00
#
_symmetry.space_group_name_H-M   'P 1'
#
loop_
_entity.id
_entity.type
_entity.pdbx_description
1 polymer ?
#
loop_
_entity_poly.entity_id
_entity_poly.type
_entity_poly.pdbx_seq_one_letter_code
_entity_poly.pdbx_strand_id
1 'polypeptide(L)'
;KRQGELAQANNALQLLLGSYGKLPQAQTVNSDSLQSVKLPAGLSSQILLQRPDIMEAEHALMAANANIGAARAAFFPSISLTSGISTASSDLSSLFNASSGMWNFIPKIEIPIFNAGRNQANLDIAEIRQQQSVVNYEQKIQNAFKEVADALALRQSLNDQISAQQRYLASLQITL
;
A
#
# COMPACT_ATOMS: atom_id res chain seq x y z
N LYS A 1 -23.89 6.29 -31.96
CA LYS A 1 -22.55 6.18 -31.35
C LYS A 1 -22.55 6.52 -29.85
N ARG A 2 -23.09 7.67 -29.41
CA ARG A 2 -23.04 8.09 -27.98
C ARG A 2 -23.83 7.24 -26.95
N GLN A 3 -24.84 6.46 -27.35
CA GLN A 3 -25.63 5.66 -26.38
C GLN A 3 -24.83 4.51 -25.74
N GLY A 4 -23.93 3.88 -26.50
CA GLY A 4 -23.07 2.81 -25.98
C GLY A 4 -22.04 3.33 -24.97
N GLU A 5 -21.43 4.48 -25.27
CA GLU A 5 -20.48 5.17 -24.37
C GLU A 5 -21.15 5.59 -23.05
N LEU A 6 -22.39 6.10 -23.12
CA LEU A 6 -23.17 6.42 -21.92
C LEU A 6 -23.49 5.19 -21.08
N ALA A 7 -23.88 4.07 -21.70
CA ALA A 7 -24.13 2.83 -20.98
C ALA A 7 -22.84 2.30 -20.31
N GLN A 8 -21.70 2.35 -21.00
CA GLN A 8 -20.41 1.97 -20.44
C GLN A 8 -20.00 2.85 -19.25
N ALA A 9 -20.16 4.18 -19.38
CA ALA A 9 -19.86 5.11 -18.30
C ALA A 9 -20.76 4.90 -17.06
N ASN A 10 -22.06 4.64 -17.27
CA ASN A 10 -22.99 4.34 -16.19
C ASN A 10 -22.63 3.03 -15.47
N ASN A 11 -22.27 1.99 -16.22
CA ASN A 11 -21.83 0.71 -15.63
C ASN A 11 -20.53 0.89 -14.83
N ALA A 12 -19.59 1.69 -15.32
CA ALA A 12 -18.38 2.04 -14.58
C ALA A 12 -18.71 2.80 -13.28
N LEU A 13 -19.62 3.78 -13.32
CA LEU A 13 -20.07 4.50 -12.13
C LEU A 13 -20.71 3.58 -11.09
N GLN A 14 -21.58 2.66 -11.50
CA GLN A 14 -22.18 1.68 -10.59
C GLN A 14 -21.13 0.78 -9.93
N LEU A 15 -20.11 0.36 -10.69
CA LEU A 15 -18.99 -0.40 -10.16
C LEU A 15 -18.20 0.40 -9.12
N LEU A 16 -17.87 1.67 -9.41
CA LEU A 16 -17.13 2.55 -8.49
C LEU A 16 -17.94 2.86 -7.21
N LEU A 17 -19.27 3.04 -7.33
CA LEU A 17 -20.17 3.29 -6.20
C LEU A 17 -20.50 2.02 -5.39
N GLY A 18 -20.14 0.83 -5.91
CA GLY A 18 -20.46 -0.45 -5.30
C GLY A 18 -21.97 -0.75 -5.22
N SER A 19 -22.80 0.01 -5.95
CA SER A 19 -24.25 -0.13 -5.93
C SER A 19 -24.79 -0.23 -7.35
N TYR A 20 -25.51 -1.31 -7.61
CA TYR A 20 -26.15 -1.57 -8.89
C TYR A 20 -27.62 -1.11 -8.80
N GLY A 21 -27.89 0.07 -9.31
CA GLY A 21 -29.21 0.69 -9.22
C GLY A 21 -29.44 1.76 -10.28
N LYS A 22 -30.66 2.29 -10.33
CA LYS A 22 -31.01 3.37 -11.23
C LYS A 22 -30.25 4.63 -10.82
N LEU A 23 -29.23 5.00 -11.60
CA LEU A 23 -28.47 6.24 -11.40
C LEU A 23 -29.42 7.44 -11.56
N PRO A 24 -29.19 8.54 -10.82
CA PRO A 24 -29.94 9.79 -11.02
C PRO A 24 -29.90 10.20 -12.48
N GLN A 25 -31.03 10.70 -13.00
CA GLN A 25 -31.09 11.17 -14.37
C GLN A 25 -30.17 12.39 -14.51
N ALA A 26 -29.29 12.38 -15.52
CA ALA A 26 -28.31 13.45 -15.72
C ALA A 26 -29.04 14.79 -15.84
N GLN A 27 -28.89 15.64 -14.83
CA GLN A 27 -29.27 17.04 -14.93
C GLN A 27 -28.30 17.71 -15.90
N THR A 28 -28.80 18.55 -16.80
CA THR A 28 -27.95 19.32 -17.72
C THR A 28 -27.10 20.29 -16.91
N VAL A 29 -25.88 19.87 -16.57
CA VAL A 29 -24.89 20.75 -15.96
C VAL A 29 -24.44 21.72 -17.05
N ASN A 30 -24.64 23.02 -16.83
CA ASN A 30 -24.09 24.05 -17.69
C ASN A 30 -22.56 23.91 -17.67
N SER A 31 -21.94 23.58 -18.80
CA SER A 31 -20.49 23.37 -18.91
C SER A 31 -19.67 24.60 -18.53
N ASP A 32 -20.29 25.78 -18.55
CA ASP A 32 -19.68 27.06 -18.15
C ASP A 32 -19.47 27.20 -16.63
N SER A 33 -20.06 26.34 -15.79
CA SER A 33 -19.92 26.41 -14.33
C SER A 33 -18.76 25.59 -13.76
N LEU A 34 -18.04 24.84 -14.61
CA LEU A 34 -16.89 24.04 -14.19
C LEU A 34 -15.67 24.94 -13.93
N GLN A 35 -15.55 25.45 -12.70
CA GLN A 35 -14.37 26.20 -12.30
C GLN A 35 -13.17 25.27 -12.11
N SER A 36 -12.03 25.65 -12.70
CA SER A 36 -10.78 24.93 -12.48
C SER A 36 -10.32 25.06 -11.02
N VAL A 37 -9.97 23.95 -10.40
CA VAL A 37 -9.38 23.95 -9.05
C VAL A 37 -8.08 24.73 -9.11
N LYS A 38 -7.97 25.83 -8.36
CA LYS A 38 -6.72 26.61 -8.26
C LYS A 38 -5.79 25.93 -7.27
N LEU A 39 -4.64 25.43 -7.74
CA LEU A 39 -3.59 24.96 -6.86
C LEU A 39 -2.85 26.17 -6.25
N PRO A 40 -2.40 26.09 -4.98
CA PRO A 40 -1.56 27.11 -4.38
C PRO A 40 -0.25 27.28 -5.18
N ALA A 41 0.18 28.53 -5.38
CA ALA A 41 1.47 28.80 -5.99
C ALA A 41 2.59 28.51 -4.97
N GLY A 42 3.35 27.42 -5.18
CA GLY A 42 4.51 27.06 -4.35
C GLY A 42 4.27 25.88 -3.39
N LEU A 43 3.81 24.74 -3.90
CA LEU A 43 3.82 23.49 -3.13
C LEU A 43 5.27 23.05 -2.89
N SER A 44 5.65 22.88 -1.62
CA SER A 44 6.94 22.26 -1.27
C SER A 44 6.99 20.83 -1.79
N SER A 45 8.17 20.40 -2.28
CA SER A 45 8.40 19.00 -2.65
C SER A 45 8.21 18.03 -1.47
N GLN A 46 8.29 18.52 -0.23
CA GLN A 46 8.00 17.71 0.96
C GLN A 46 6.59 17.15 1.00
N ILE A 47 5.60 17.79 0.35
CA ILE A 47 4.23 17.27 0.36
C ILE A 47 4.12 15.93 -0.39
N LEU A 48 5.06 15.64 -1.30
CA LEU A 48 5.12 14.36 -1.99
C LEU A 48 5.43 13.23 -1.02
N LEU A 49 6.20 13.48 0.04
CA LEU A 49 6.50 12.48 1.07
C LEU A 49 5.27 12.11 1.92
N GLN A 50 4.20 12.91 1.87
CA GLN A 50 2.94 12.59 2.54
C GLN A 50 2.00 11.75 1.67
N ARG A 51 2.41 11.37 0.45
CA ARG A 51 1.58 10.53 -0.39
C ARG A 51 1.50 9.11 0.19
N PRO A 52 0.29 8.50 0.26
CA PRO A 52 0.11 7.18 0.84
C PRO A 52 0.94 6.07 0.18
N ASP A 53 1.19 6.17 -1.12
CA ASP A 53 1.99 5.20 -1.89
C ASP A 53 3.49 5.21 -1.51
N ILE A 54 4.03 6.37 -1.19
CA ILE A 54 5.41 6.52 -0.71
C ILE A 54 5.52 6.04 0.74
N MET A 55 4.54 6.37 1.59
CA MET A 55 4.50 5.89 2.98
C MET A 55 4.40 4.36 3.05
N GLU A 56 3.58 3.74 2.21
CA GLU A 56 3.51 2.28 2.09
C GLU A 56 4.87 1.67 1.77
N ALA A 57 5.58 2.24 0.79
CA ALA A 57 6.91 1.76 0.39
C ALA A 57 7.96 1.97 1.50
N GLU A 58 7.89 3.07 2.25
CA GLU A 58 8.75 3.31 3.40
C GLU A 58 8.52 2.28 4.51
N HIS A 59 7.26 1.99 4.86
CA HIS A 59 6.95 0.97 5.84
C HIS A 59 7.37 -0.44 5.38
N ALA A 60 7.25 -0.74 4.08
CA ALA A 60 7.76 -1.98 3.51
C ALA A 60 9.30 -2.08 3.63
N LEU A 61 10.03 -0.97 3.42
CA LEU A 61 11.47 -0.90 3.64
C LEU A 61 11.85 -1.10 5.11
N MET A 62 11.12 -0.47 6.04
CA MET A 62 11.33 -0.67 7.48
C MET A 62 11.09 -2.14 7.89
N ALA A 63 10.05 -2.78 7.34
CA ALA A 63 9.77 -4.19 7.57
C ALA A 63 10.89 -5.09 7.02
N ALA A 64 11.41 -4.79 5.82
CA ALA A 64 12.55 -5.51 5.25
C ALA A 64 13.82 -5.38 6.11
N ASN A 65 14.08 -4.18 6.65
CA ASN A 65 15.19 -3.97 7.57
C ASN A 65 15.03 -4.76 8.89
N ALA A 66 13.80 -4.85 9.43
CA ALA A 66 13.52 -5.68 10.61
C ALA A 66 13.80 -7.18 10.35
N ASN A 67 13.54 -7.66 9.12
CA ASN A 67 13.85 -9.03 8.73
C ASN A 67 15.36 -9.34 8.72
N ILE A 68 16.22 -8.36 8.46
CA ILE A 68 17.67 -8.52 8.63
C ILE A 68 17.99 -8.81 10.10
N GLY A 69 17.36 -8.07 11.02
CA GLY A 69 17.49 -8.32 12.46
C GLY A 69 17.07 -9.75 12.84
N ALA A 70 15.95 -10.23 12.30
CA ALA A 70 15.49 -11.61 12.52
C ALA A 70 16.46 -12.65 11.94
N ALA A 71 17.03 -12.41 10.75
CA ALA A 71 18.03 -13.28 10.15
C ALA A 71 19.33 -13.30 10.97
N ARG A 72 19.76 -12.16 11.51
CA ARG A 72 20.90 -12.06 12.43
C ARG A 72 20.63 -12.79 13.75
N ALA A 73 19.40 -12.74 14.27
CA ALA A 73 19.03 -13.45 15.49
C ALA A 73 19.20 -14.97 15.37
N ALA A 74 19.08 -15.55 14.17
CA ALA A 74 19.28 -16.98 13.94
C ALA A 74 20.72 -17.47 14.18
N PHE A 75 21.71 -16.57 14.30
CA PHE A 75 23.08 -16.91 14.69
C PHE A 75 23.27 -17.02 16.21
N PHE A 76 22.32 -16.50 17.00
CA PHE A 76 22.39 -16.52 18.45
C PHE A 76 21.69 -17.76 19.03
N PRO A 77 21.97 -18.09 20.31
CA PRO A 77 21.22 -19.12 21.03
C PRO A 77 19.72 -18.85 21.04
N SER A 78 18.92 -19.84 20.65
CA SER A 78 17.47 -19.82 20.83
C SER A 78 17.13 -20.42 22.19
N ILE A 79 16.41 -19.68 23.02
CA ILE A 79 15.95 -20.12 24.34
C ILE A 79 14.44 -20.36 24.23
N SER A 80 14.00 -21.59 24.47
CA SER A 80 12.58 -21.94 24.55
C SER A 80 12.24 -22.50 25.92
N LEU A 81 11.03 -22.19 26.40
CA LEU A 81 10.54 -22.65 27.69
C LEU A 81 9.17 -23.28 27.49
N THR A 82 9.07 -24.58 27.80
CA THR A 82 7.80 -25.30 27.78
C THR A 82 7.35 -25.53 29.22
N SER A 83 6.28 -24.88 29.63
CA SER A 83 5.66 -25.07 30.94
C SER A 83 4.18 -25.40 30.80
N GLY A 84 3.67 -26.23 31.69
CA GLY A 84 2.27 -26.64 31.68
C GLY A 84 1.80 -27.11 33.03
N ILE A 85 0.50 -27.05 33.23
CA ILE A 85 -0.20 -27.67 34.36
C ILE A 85 -1.24 -28.57 33.73
N SER A 86 -1.29 -29.82 34.18
CA SER A 86 -2.20 -30.84 33.69
C SER A 86 -2.66 -31.71 34.85
N THR A 87 -3.52 -32.66 34.55
CA THR A 87 -3.84 -33.74 35.48
C THR A 87 -3.46 -35.05 34.83
N ALA A 88 -2.83 -35.94 35.57
CA ALA A 88 -2.50 -37.28 35.10
C ALA A 88 -2.96 -38.31 36.13
N SER A 89 -3.62 -39.36 35.63
CA SER A 89 -4.03 -40.49 36.44
C SER A 89 -3.99 -41.78 35.62
N SER A 90 -3.78 -42.91 36.29
CA SER A 90 -3.89 -44.26 35.71
C SER A 90 -5.34 -44.64 35.38
N ASP A 91 -6.31 -44.07 36.10
CA ASP A 91 -7.74 -44.31 35.91
C ASP A 91 -8.47 -43.01 35.55
N LEU A 92 -9.40 -43.08 34.60
CA LEU A 92 -10.17 -41.91 34.16
C LEU A 92 -11.03 -41.31 35.29
N SER A 93 -11.51 -42.15 36.21
CA SER A 93 -12.35 -41.75 37.34
C SER A 93 -11.63 -40.87 38.37
N SER A 94 -10.30 -40.92 38.42
CA SER A 94 -9.49 -40.13 39.34
C SER A 94 -8.73 -39.00 38.65
N LEU A 95 -9.00 -38.75 37.36
CA LEU A 95 -8.29 -37.75 36.56
C LEU A 95 -8.45 -36.33 37.10
N PHE A 96 -9.58 -35.96 37.69
CA PHE A 96 -9.83 -34.60 38.23
C PHE A 96 -9.85 -34.53 39.76
N ASN A 97 -9.24 -35.51 40.44
CA ASN A 97 -9.13 -35.49 41.89
C ASN A 97 -8.08 -34.46 42.36
N ALA A 98 -8.19 -34.02 43.61
CA ALA A 98 -7.24 -33.04 44.18
C ALA A 98 -5.77 -33.52 44.15
N SER A 99 -5.53 -34.83 44.06
CA SER A 99 -4.19 -35.44 44.04
C SER A 99 -3.65 -35.77 42.63
N SER A 100 -4.42 -35.56 41.56
CA SER A 100 -3.99 -35.91 40.18
C SER A 100 -3.29 -34.76 39.46
N GLY A 101 -3.08 -33.62 40.13
CA GLY A 101 -2.41 -32.45 39.57
C GLY A 101 -0.95 -32.74 39.21
N MET A 102 -0.57 -32.36 38.00
CA MET A 102 0.79 -32.46 37.49
C MET A 102 1.21 -31.13 36.89
N TRP A 103 2.48 -30.78 37.01
CA TRP A 103 3.05 -29.61 36.37
C TRP A 103 4.37 -29.96 35.71
N ASN A 104 4.71 -29.25 34.65
CA ASN A 104 5.98 -29.41 33.95
C ASN A 104 6.63 -28.04 33.70
N PHE A 105 7.96 -28.02 33.76
CA PHE A 105 8.80 -26.88 33.43
C PHE A 105 10.07 -27.39 32.75
N ILE A 106 10.19 -27.11 31.45
CA ILE A 106 11.22 -27.68 30.58
C ILE A 106 11.85 -26.53 29.77
N PRO A 107 12.93 -25.91 30.26
CA PRO A 107 13.73 -24.96 29.48
C PRO A 107 14.64 -25.71 28.49
N LYS A 108 14.83 -25.16 27.30
CA LYS A 108 15.74 -25.65 26.25
C LYS A 108 16.53 -24.48 25.68
N ILE A 109 17.83 -24.69 25.48
CA ILE A 109 18.72 -23.75 24.79
C ILE A 109 19.33 -24.47 23.59
N GLU A 110 19.25 -23.86 22.41
CA GLU A 110 19.77 -24.41 21.16
C GLU A 110 20.73 -23.42 20.49
N ILE A 111 21.94 -23.86 20.18
CA ILE A 111 22.99 -23.03 19.58
C ILE A 111 23.48 -23.70 18.30
N PRO A 112 23.30 -23.08 17.12
CA PRO A 112 23.78 -23.66 15.87
C PRO A 112 25.30 -23.48 15.75
N ILE A 113 26.05 -24.58 15.84
CA ILE A 113 27.51 -24.57 15.63
C ILE A 113 27.87 -24.74 14.15
N PHE A 114 27.15 -25.62 13.44
CA PHE A 114 27.33 -25.86 12.01
C PHE A 114 25.98 -26.05 11.32
N ASN A 115 25.74 -25.28 10.27
CA ASN A 115 24.49 -25.30 9.49
C ASN A 115 24.74 -25.25 7.98
N ALA A 116 25.96 -25.61 7.54
CA ALA A 116 26.39 -25.56 6.13
C ALA A 116 26.14 -24.21 5.43
N GLY A 117 26.25 -23.10 6.15
CA GLY A 117 26.07 -21.75 5.59
C GLY A 117 24.62 -21.28 5.48
N ARG A 118 23.65 -22.06 5.95
CA ARG A 118 22.21 -21.72 5.88
C ARG A 118 21.89 -20.35 6.49
N ASN A 119 22.43 -20.03 7.67
CA ASN A 119 22.15 -18.74 8.31
C ASN A 119 22.78 -17.58 7.54
N GLN A 120 23.96 -17.77 6.95
CA GLN A 120 24.59 -16.76 6.12
C GLN A 120 23.76 -16.50 4.86
N ALA A 121 23.37 -17.54 4.14
CA ALA A 121 22.53 -17.40 2.95
C ALA A 121 21.19 -16.71 3.26
N ASN A 122 20.57 -17.01 4.40
CA ASN A 122 19.34 -16.34 4.83
C ASN A 122 19.55 -14.86 5.17
N LEU A 123 20.69 -14.51 5.77
CA LEU A 123 21.08 -13.13 6.02
C LEU A 123 21.28 -12.38 4.69
N ASP A 124 22.03 -12.97 3.76
CA ASP A 124 22.28 -12.38 2.44
C ASP A 124 20.96 -12.14 1.69
N ILE A 125 20.02 -13.09 1.73
CA ILE A 125 18.68 -12.93 1.15
C ILE A 125 17.90 -11.78 1.82
N ALA A 126 17.99 -11.64 3.15
CA ALA A 126 17.31 -10.56 3.86
C ALA A 126 17.89 -9.18 3.49
N GLU A 127 19.22 -9.08 3.34
CA GLU A 127 19.90 -7.87 2.91
C GLU A 127 19.54 -7.50 1.46
N ILE A 128 19.51 -8.48 0.55
CA ILE A 128 19.07 -8.26 -0.84
C ILE A 128 17.63 -7.77 -0.90
N ARG A 129 16.72 -8.34 -0.10
CA ARG A 129 15.32 -7.90 -0.04
C ARG A 129 15.19 -6.47 0.49
N GLN A 130 15.98 -6.09 1.49
CA GLN A 130 16.02 -4.71 1.97
C GLN A 130 16.51 -3.76 0.87
N GLN A 131 17.56 -4.12 0.13
CA GLN A 131 18.04 -3.32 -1.00
C GLN A 131 16.98 -3.18 -2.10
N GLN A 132 16.23 -4.25 -2.41
CA GLN A 132 15.09 -4.19 -3.33
C GLN A 132 14.02 -3.22 -2.84
N SER A 133 13.71 -3.22 -1.54
CA SER A 133 12.77 -2.26 -0.95
C SER A 133 13.27 -0.81 -1.02
N VAL A 134 14.58 -0.57 -0.88
CA VAL A 134 15.17 0.77 -1.08
C VAL A 134 14.91 1.25 -2.50
N VAL A 135 15.23 0.43 -3.50
CA VAL A 135 15.03 0.77 -4.91
C VAL A 135 13.55 1.02 -5.23
N ASN A 136 12.64 0.23 -4.66
CA ASN A 136 11.20 0.45 -4.82
C ASN A 136 10.74 1.79 -4.21
N TYR A 137 11.21 2.11 -3.00
CA TYR A 137 10.94 3.40 -2.37
C TYR A 137 11.43 4.58 -3.22
N GLU A 138 12.67 4.50 -3.73
CA GLU A 138 13.22 5.51 -4.65
C GLU A 138 12.41 5.62 -5.95
N GLN A 139 12.00 4.49 -6.53
CA GLN A 139 11.17 4.46 -7.73
C GLN A 139 9.80 5.12 -7.49
N LYS A 140 9.18 4.90 -6.33
CA LYS A 140 7.90 5.53 -5.96
C LYS A 140 8.03 7.04 -5.85
N ILE A 141 9.11 7.53 -5.24
CA ILE A 141 9.43 8.96 -5.19
C ILE A 141 9.57 9.52 -6.62
N GLN A 142 10.40 8.90 -7.45
CA GLN A 142 10.64 9.38 -8.81
C GLN A 142 9.36 9.41 -9.65
N ASN A 143 8.52 8.37 -9.56
CA ASN A 143 7.24 8.31 -10.24
C ASN A 143 6.28 9.40 -9.75
N ALA A 144 6.20 9.65 -8.43
CA ALA A 144 5.36 10.71 -7.89
C ALA A 144 5.78 12.10 -8.39
N PHE A 145 7.09 12.38 -8.48
CA PHE A 145 7.59 13.62 -9.08
C PHE A 145 7.21 13.73 -10.56
N LYS A 146 7.38 12.65 -11.32
CA LYS A 146 7.00 12.60 -12.74
C LYS A 146 5.50 12.87 -12.93
N GLU A 147 4.64 12.18 -12.19
CA GLU A 147 3.18 12.34 -12.28
C GLU A 147 2.75 13.79 -12.02
N VAL A 148 3.36 14.44 -11.03
CA VAL A 148 3.04 15.85 -10.72
C VAL A 148 3.55 16.79 -11.80
N ALA A 149 4.76 16.57 -12.32
CA ALA A 149 5.30 17.36 -13.43
C ALA A 149 4.43 17.23 -14.69
N ASP A 150 4.06 16.00 -15.05
CA ASP A 150 3.20 15.70 -16.21
C ASP A 150 1.81 16.32 -16.03
N ALA A 151 1.21 16.20 -14.84
CA ALA A 151 -0.10 16.80 -14.54
C ALA A 151 -0.07 18.33 -14.63
N LEU A 152 1.01 18.97 -14.16
CA LEU A 152 1.15 20.42 -14.20
C LEU A 152 1.36 20.93 -15.63
N ALA A 153 2.17 20.21 -16.43
CA ALA A 153 2.37 20.50 -17.85
C ALA A 153 1.07 20.32 -18.67
N LEU A 154 0.35 19.21 -18.45
CA LEU A 154 -0.91 18.92 -19.13
C LEU A 154 -1.96 19.98 -18.81
N ARG A 155 -2.09 20.38 -17.54
CA ARG A 155 -3.01 21.44 -17.11
C ARG A 155 -2.72 22.76 -17.84
N GLN A 156 -1.45 23.14 -17.96
CA GLN A 156 -1.07 24.36 -18.68
C GLN A 156 -1.48 24.25 -20.15
N SER A 157 -1.14 23.14 -20.82
CA SER A 157 -1.52 22.92 -22.22
C SER A 157 -3.04 22.93 -22.44
N LEU A 158 -3.83 22.35 -21.53
CA LEU A 158 -5.29 22.33 -21.64
C LEU A 158 -5.89 23.74 -21.52
N ASN A 159 -5.37 24.57 -20.61
CA ASN A 159 -5.81 25.97 -20.49
C ASN A 159 -5.56 26.77 -21.77
N ASP A 160 -4.40 26.56 -22.40
CA ASP A 160 -4.05 27.22 -23.66
C ASP A 160 -4.96 26.75 -24.82
N GLN A 161 -5.25 25.46 -24.89
CA GLN A 161 -6.17 24.88 -25.88
C GLN A 161 -7.61 25.39 -25.69
N ILE A 162 -8.12 25.41 -24.46
CA ILE A 162 -9.47 25.95 -24.16
C ILE A 162 -9.53 27.42 -24.59
N SER A 163 -8.52 28.22 -24.24
CA SER A 163 -8.45 29.64 -24.60
C SER A 163 -8.35 29.85 -26.12
N ALA A 164 -7.68 28.96 -26.86
CA ALA A 164 -7.63 29.01 -28.32
C ALA A 164 -8.96 28.62 -28.97
N GLN A 165 -9.63 27.56 -28.48
CA GLN A 165 -10.94 27.14 -28.99
C GLN A 165 -12.02 28.19 -28.72
N GLN A 166 -12.03 28.82 -27.55
CA GLN A 166 -12.94 29.92 -27.23
C GLN A 166 -12.77 31.10 -28.20
N ARG A 167 -11.51 31.48 -28.51
CA ARG A 167 -11.22 32.52 -29.51
C ARG A 167 -11.71 32.14 -30.91
N TYR A 168 -11.52 30.88 -31.30
CA TYR A 168 -12.00 30.38 -32.59
C TYR A 168 -13.53 30.44 -32.68
N LEU A 169 -14.25 29.95 -31.67
CA LEU A 169 -15.72 30.02 -31.63
C LEU A 169 -16.23 31.46 -31.65
N ALA A 170 -15.59 32.37 -30.90
CA ALA A 170 -15.93 33.80 -30.93
C ALA A 170 -15.74 34.42 -32.33
N SER A 171 -14.69 34.04 -33.05
CA SER A 171 -14.45 34.54 -34.41
C SER A 171 -15.50 34.06 -35.43
N LEU A 172 -16.00 32.83 -35.27
CA LEU A 172 -17.09 32.30 -36.10
C LEU A 172 -18.41 33.04 -35.86
N GLN A 173 -18.69 33.44 -34.61
CA GLN A 173 -19.88 34.22 -34.27
C GLN A 173 -19.85 35.66 -34.79
N ILE A 174 -18.66 36.24 -34.99
CA ILE A 174 -18.50 37.60 -35.55
C ILE A 174 -18.65 37.62 -37.07
N THR A 175 -18.41 36.48 -37.74
CA THR A 175 -18.39 36.37 -39.22
C THR A 175 -19.77 36.03 -39.82
N LEU A 176 -20.76 35.67 -39.00
CA LEU A 176 -22.16 35.44 -39.37
C LEU A 176 -23.03 36.63 -38.95
#